data_AF-A0A9K3N233-F1
#
_entry.id   AF-A0A9K3N233-F1
#
_cell.length_a   1.000
_cell.length_b   1.000
_cell.length_c   1.000
_cell.angle_alpha   90.00
_cell.angle_beta   90.00
_cell.angle_gamma   90.00
#
_symmetry.space_group_name_H-M   'P 1'
#
loop_
_entity.id
_entity.type
_entity.pdbx_description
1 polymer ?
#
loop_
_entity_poly.entity_id
_entity_poly.type
_entity_poly.pdbx_seq_one_letter_code
_entity_poly.pdbx_strand_id
1 'polypeptide(L)'
;MNEDPSPQRTQRRDKRQATSSEGSSAELAAQFKEYTAMKEAKHAMELEVIELRKKRELEARELISEQHETMKNYNYDRDMKTLLKPHDDAPPNMLPFILARKRGIANKYGWPCDF
;
A
#
# COMPACT_ATOMS: atom_id res chain seq x y z
N MET A 1 82.41 -36.16 27.24
CA MET A 1 81.14 -36.30 27.98
C MET A 1 81.10 -35.15 28.98
N ASN A 2 80.90 -33.92 28.51
CA ASN A 2 79.62 -33.24 28.23
C ASN A 2 78.91 -32.80 29.51
N GLU A 3 79.09 -31.53 29.88
CA GLU A 3 78.06 -30.68 30.48
C GLU A 3 78.28 -29.27 29.88
N ASP A 4 77.36 -28.87 29.01
CA ASP A 4 77.30 -27.59 28.28
C ASP A 4 76.94 -26.42 29.24
N PRO A 5 77.41 -25.18 29.01
CA PRO A 5 77.01 -24.04 29.81
C PRO A 5 75.68 -23.46 29.29
N SER A 6 74.74 -23.15 30.19
CA SER A 6 73.50 -22.44 29.79
C SER A 6 72.91 -21.60 30.94
N PRO A 7 72.14 -20.54 30.65
CA PRO A 7 72.62 -19.27 30.09
C PRO A 7 72.30 -18.07 31.02
N GLN A 8 73.00 -16.96 30.79
CA GLN A 8 72.84 -15.67 31.48
C GLN A 8 71.36 -15.21 31.52
N ARG A 9 70.87 -14.96 32.74
CA ARG A 9 69.54 -14.40 32.99
C ARG A 9 69.47 -12.96 32.48
N THR A 10 68.75 -12.78 31.39
CA THR A 10 68.45 -11.51 30.74
C THR A 10 67.67 -10.59 31.69
N GLN A 11 68.05 -9.31 31.76
CA GLN A 11 67.34 -8.31 32.56
C GLN A 11 65.88 -8.15 32.10
N ARG A 12 64.97 -8.08 33.07
CA ARG A 12 63.54 -7.86 32.86
C ARG A 12 63.32 -6.52 32.16
N ARG A 13 62.98 -6.60 30.87
CA ARG A 13 62.53 -5.49 30.02
C ARG A 13 61.26 -4.86 30.59
N ASP A 14 61.23 -3.54 30.57
CA ASP A 14 60.21 -2.66 31.15
C ASP A 14 58.76 -3.06 30.84
N LYS A 15 57.92 -2.88 31.87
CA LYS A 15 56.46 -2.96 31.79
C LYS A 15 55.98 -2.05 30.65
N ARG A 16 55.49 -2.62 29.55
CA ARG A 16 54.70 -1.88 28.57
C ARG A 16 53.45 -1.36 29.27
N GLN A 17 53.34 -0.03 29.37
CA GLN A 17 52.10 0.63 29.72
C GLN A 17 51.03 0.16 28.73
N ALA A 18 49.97 -0.44 29.26
CA ALA A 18 48.74 -0.58 28.51
C ALA A 18 48.20 0.85 28.31
N THR A 19 48.34 1.38 27.10
CA THR A 19 47.61 2.56 26.67
C THR A 19 46.16 2.11 26.55
N SER A 20 45.36 2.29 27.61
CA SER A 20 43.91 2.18 27.50
C SER A 20 43.47 3.24 26.50
N SER A 21 43.06 2.77 25.33
CA SER A 21 42.32 3.55 24.35
C SER A 21 40.98 3.93 24.98
N GLU A 22 40.99 4.97 25.81
CA GLU A 22 39.80 5.69 26.24
C GLU A 22 39.23 6.37 24.99
N GLY A 23 38.35 5.67 24.27
CA GLY A 23 37.48 6.30 23.30
C GLY A 23 36.76 7.43 24.02
N SER A 24 37.06 8.67 23.63
CA SER A 24 36.64 9.86 24.36
C SER A 24 35.12 9.89 24.46
N SER A 25 34.57 10.25 25.63
CA SER A 25 33.12 10.39 25.83
C SER A 25 32.43 11.25 24.75
N ALA A 26 33.16 12.20 24.15
CA ALA A 26 32.70 13.01 23.03
C ALA A 26 32.46 12.21 21.73
N GLU A 27 33.27 11.17 21.49
CA GLU A 27 33.19 10.30 20.32
C GLU A 27 31.96 9.38 20.40
N LEU A 28 31.69 8.84 21.59
CA LEU A 28 30.44 8.13 21.90
C LEU A 28 29.21 9.03 21.74
N ALA A 29 29.27 10.26 22.26
CA ALA A 29 28.18 11.23 22.12
C ALA A 29 27.91 11.60 20.65
N ALA A 30 28.95 11.68 19.81
CA ALA A 30 28.81 11.89 18.38
C ALA A 30 28.12 10.69 17.69
N GLN A 31 28.53 9.46 18.01
CA GLN A 31 27.89 8.24 17.47
C GLN A 31 26.42 8.14 17.86
N PHE A 32 26.04 8.49 19.10
CA PHE A 32 24.64 8.51 19.52
C PHE A 32 23.83 9.53 18.73
N LYS A 33 24.36 10.73 18.48
CA LYS A 33 23.68 11.74 17.67
C LYS A 33 23.45 11.25 16.23
N GLU A 34 24.47 10.64 15.63
CA GLU A 34 24.37 10.11 14.27
C GLU A 34 23.36 8.96 14.17
N TYR A 35 23.38 8.03 15.14
CA TYR A 35 22.38 6.97 15.24
C TYR A 35 20.95 7.51 15.40
N THR A 36 20.77 8.55 16.23
CA THR A 36 19.47 9.16 16.46
C THR A 36 18.95 9.84 15.18
N ALA A 37 19.80 10.61 14.49
CA ALA A 37 19.47 11.23 13.21
C ALA A 37 19.12 10.18 12.13
N MET A 38 19.88 9.07 12.05
CA MET A 38 19.58 7.99 11.12
C MET A 38 18.24 7.31 11.44
N LYS A 39 17.93 7.12 12.73
CA LYS A 39 16.65 6.53 13.17
C LYS A 39 15.47 7.45 12.83
N GLU A 40 15.61 8.76 13.05
CA GLU A 40 14.58 9.75 12.71
C GLU A 40 14.35 9.82 11.20
N ALA A 41 15.42 9.84 10.40
CA ALA A 41 15.33 9.83 8.95
C ALA A 41 14.63 8.56 8.43
N LYS A 42 14.97 7.40 8.99
CA LYS A 42 14.30 6.13 8.66
C LYS A 42 12.81 6.17 9.00
N HIS A 43 12.45 6.66 10.17
CA HIS A 43 11.05 6.78 10.59
C HIS A 43 10.27 7.76 9.70
N ALA A 44 10.87 8.89 9.32
CA ALA A 44 10.25 9.84 8.39
C ALA A 44 9.99 9.20 7.02
N MET A 45 10.96 8.45 6.48
CA MET A 45 10.80 7.71 5.24
C MET A 45 9.69 6.65 5.33
N GLU A 46 9.62 5.90 6.44
CA GLU A 46 8.57 4.90 6.67
C GLU A 46 7.17 5.53 6.67
N LEU A 47 7.01 6.71 7.29
CA LEU A 47 5.77 7.47 7.28
C LEU A 47 5.39 7.93 5.87
N GLU A 48 6.33 8.48 5.11
CA GLU A 48 6.11 8.93 3.74
C GLU A 48 5.64 7.76 2.84
N VAL A 49 6.25 6.58 2.98
CA VAL A 49 5.84 5.38 2.25
C VAL A 49 4.42 4.95 2.61
N ILE A 50 4.04 5.02 3.90
CA ILE A 50 2.68 4.71 4.35
C ILE A 50 1.68 5.72 3.78
N GLU A 51 1.99 7.01 3.79
CA GLU A 51 1.12 8.04 3.24
C GLU A 51 0.93 7.90 1.73
N LEU A 52 2.01 7.64 0.99
CA LEU A 52 1.95 7.37 -0.45
C LEU A 52 1.12 6.13 -0.77
N ARG A 53 1.19 5.10 0.07
CA ARG A 53 0.35 3.91 -0.08
C ARG A 53 -1.13 4.23 0.18
N LYS A 54 -1.44 4.96 1.25
CA LYS A 54 -2.81 5.39 1.57
C LYS A 54 -3.39 6.24 0.46
N LYS A 55 -2.62 7.19 -0.08
CA LYS A 55 -3.04 8.04 -1.19
C LYS A 55 -3.40 7.23 -2.43
N ARG A 56 -2.52 6.29 -2.83
CA ARG A 56 -2.79 5.38 -3.96
C ARG A 56 -4.00 4.49 -3.73
N GLU A 57 -4.20 4.01 -2.50
CA GLU A 57 -5.36 3.20 -2.17
C GLU A 57 -6.67 4.00 -2.22
N LEU A 58 -6.65 5.26 -1.77
CA LEU A 58 -7.79 6.17 -1.87
C LEU A 58 -8.13 6.48 -3.32
N GLU A 59 -7.14 6.87 -4.14
CA GLU A 59 -7.32 7.13 -5.57
C GLU A 59 -7.90 5.90 -6.30
N ALA A 60 -7.42 4.70 -5.98
CA ALA A 60 -7.96 3.46 -6.56
C ALA A 60 -9.42 3.22 -6.15
N ARG A 61 -9.77 3.49 -4.90
CA ARG A 61 -11.15 3.35 -4.40
C ARG A 61 -12.09 4.37 -5.05
N GLU A 62 -11.65 5.61 -5.19
CA GLU A 62 -12.40 6.68 -5.87
C GLU A 62 -12.68 6.31 -7.32
N LEU A 63 -11.65 5.87 -8.06
CA LEU A 63 -11.81 5.44 -9.45
C LEU A 63 -12.81 4.29 -9.61
N ILE A 64 -12.76 3.29 -8.72
CA ILE A 64 -13.72 2.17 -8.74
C ILE A 64 -15.14 2.69 -8.46
N SER A 65 -15.29 3.61 -7.49
CA SER A 65 -16.59 4.20 -7.17
C SER A 65 -17.18 4.98 -8.35
N GLU A 66 -16.35 5.79 -9.01
CA GLU A 66 -16.76 6.54 -10.21
C GLU A 66 -17.19 5.62 -11.36
N GLN A 67 -16.43 4.55 -11.61
CA GLN A 67 -16.79 3.55 -12.61
C GLN A 67 -18.13 2.87 -12.27
N HIS A 68 -18.34 2.52 -11.01
CA HIS A 68 -19.59 1.93 -10.55
C HIS A 68 -20.80 2.85 -10.76
N GLU A 69 -20.70 4.12 -10.36
CA GLU A 69 -21.78 5.10 -10.56
C GLU A 69 -22.01 5.38 -12.05
N THR A 70 -20.94 5.46 -12.85
CA THR A 70 -21.05 5.63 -14.30
C THR A 70 -21.80 4.45 -14.94
N MET A 71 -21.46 3.22 -14.57
CA MET A 71 -22.15 2.02 -15.06
C MET A 71 -23.61 1.97 -14.60
N LYS A 72 -23.89 2.40 -13.37
CA LYS A 72 -25.25 2.46 -12.83
C LYS A 72 -26.10 3.46 -13.60
N ASN A 73 -25.59 4.67 -13.86
CA ASN A 73 -26.27 5.70 -14.65
C ASN A 73 -26.49 5.25 -16.10
N TYR A 74 -25.47 4.66 -16.74
CA TYR A 74 -25.61 4.09 -18.08
C TYR A 74 -26.71 3.03 -18.15
N ASN A 75 -26.74 2.10 -17.18
CA ASN A 75 -27.77 1.06 -17.12
C ASN A 75 -29.15 1.65 -16.86
N TYR A 76 -29.25 2.65 -15.98
CA TYR A 76 -30.49 3.38 -15.72
C TYR A 76 -31.04 4.01 -17.00
N ASP A 77 -30.22 4.78 -17.72
CA ASP A 77 -30.63 5.44 -18.96
C ASP A 77 -31.05 4.45 -20.04
N ARG A 78 -30.30 3.35 -20.19
CA ARG A 78 -30.62 2.29 -21.15
C ARG A 78 -31.94 1.60 -20.80
N ASP A 79 -32.15 1.32 -19.52
CA ASP A 79 -33.36 0.67 -19.03
C ASP A 79 -34.58 1.62 -19.20
N MET A 80 -34.43 2.91 -18.89
CA MET A 80 -35.44 3.95 -19.16
C MET A 80 -35.81 4.02 -20.64
N LYS A 81 -34.81 4.09 -21.53
CA LYS A 81 -35.05 4.09 -22.99
C LYS A 81 -35.79 2.84 -23.45
N THR A 82 -35.47 1.69 -22.87
CA THR A 82 -36.13 0.42 -23.19
C THR A 82 -37.59 0.42 -22.73
N LEU A 83 -37.86 0.92 -21.53
CA LEU A 83 -39.21 1.00 -20.98
C LEU A 83 -40.12 1.90 -21.83
N LEU A 84 -39.62 3.09 -22.18
CA LEU A 84 -40.37 4.12 -22.90
C LEU A 84 -40.55 3.84 -24.39
N LYS A 85 -39.77 2.92 -24.97
CA LYS A 85 -39.86 2.61 -26.41
C LYS A 85 -41.24 2.01 -26.74
N PRO A 86 -42.01 2.57 -27.69
CA PRO A 86 -43.29 1.99 -28.12
C PRO A 86 -43.14 0.54 -28.60
N HIS A 87 -44.21 -0.24 -28.48
CA HIS A 87 -44.22 -1.67 -28.80
C HIS A 87 -45.50 -2.12 -29.52
N ASP A 88 -46.29 -1.15 -29.99
CA ASP A 88 -47.55 -1.38 -30.70
C ASP A 88 -47.32 -2.10 -32.04
N ASP A 89 -46.19 -1.81 -32.71
CA ASP A 89 -45.79 -2.43 -33.99
C ASP A 89 -44.94 -3.70 -33.82
N ALA A 90 -44.80 -4.22 -32.60
CA ALA A 90 -43.98 -5.39 -32.37
C ALA A 90 -44.60 -6.65 -33.01
N PRO A 91 -43.81 -7.54 -33.64
CA PRO A 91 -44.29 -8.82 -34.11
C PRO A 91 -44.97 -9.62 -32.97
N PRO A 92 -46.12 -10.28 -33.20
CA PRO A 92 -46.88 -10.96 -32.14
C PRO A 92 -46.08 -12.00 -31.35
N ASN A 93 -45.12 -12.67 -31.99
CA ASN A 93 -44.23 -13.63 -31.34
C ASN A 93 -43.18 -12.96 -30.43
N MET A 94 -42.83 -11.70 -30.68
CA MET A 94 -41.83 -10.94 -29.91
C MET A 94 -42.44 -10.11 -28.80
N LEU A 95 -43.71 -9.70 -28.95
CA LEU A 95 -44.44 -8.87 -28.00
C LEU A 95 -44.37 -9.39 -26.54
N PRO A 96 -44.59 -10.70 -26.25
CA PRO A 96 -44.49 -11.21 -24.88
C PRO A 96 -43.11 -11.00 -24.25
N PHE A 97 -42.03 -11.18 -25.03
CA PHE A 97 -40.65 -11.00 -24.55
C PHE A 97 -40.33 -9.53 -24.27
N ILE A 98 -40.83 -8.62 -25.13
CA ILE A 98 -40.66 -7.18 -24.94
C ILE A 98 -41.37 -6.74 -23.65
N LEU A 99 -42.64 -7.13 -23.49
CA LEU A 99 -43.44 -6.82 -22.31
C LEU A 99 -42.81 -7.38 -21.02
N ALA A 100 -42.36 -8.64 -21.05
CA ALA A 100 -41.68 -9.25 -19.90
C ALA A 100 -40.41 -8.49 -19.50
N ARG A 101 -39.60 -8.08 -20.48
CA ARG A 101 -38.39 -7.29 -20.21
C ARG A 101 -38.73 -5.92 -19.61
N LYS A 102 -39.74 -5.24 -20.14
CA LYS A 102 -40.20 -3.95 -19.62
C LYS A 102 -40.75 -4.05 -18.20
N ARG A 103 -41.54 -5.09 -17.90
CA ARG A 103 -42.02 -5.38 -16.53
C ARG A 103 -40.86 -5.63 -15.56
N GLY A 104 -39.85 -6.39 -16.00
CA GLY A 104 -38.63 -6.61 -15.22
C GLY A 104 -37.89 -5.30 -14.91
N ILE A 105 -37.78 -4.40 -15.88
CA ILE A 105 -37.20 -3.06 -15.70
C ILE A 105 -38.05 -2.22 -14.73
N ALA A 106 -39.37 -2.17 -14.92
CA ALA A 106 -40.26 -1.41 -14.05
C ALA A 106 -40.17 -1.88 -12.59
N ASN A 107 -40.20 -3.20 -12.36
CA ASN A 107 -40.04 -3.78 -11.02
C ASN A 107 -38.67 -3.44 -10.39
N LYS A 108 -37.59 -3.45 -11.19
CA LYS A 108 -36.23 -3.13 -10.72
C LYS A 108 -36.14 -1.72 -10.13
N TYR A 109 -36.88 -0.75 -10.69
CA TYR A 109 -36.82 0.65 -10.26
C TYR A 109 -38.09 1.14 -9.54
N GLY A 110 -39.10 0.28 -9.37
CA GLY A 110 -40.39 0.65 -8.77
C GLY A 110 -41.23 1.58 -9.64
N TRP A 111 -41.08 1.52 -10.97
CA TRP A 111 -41.84 2.35 -11.90
C TRP A 111 -43.22 1.77 -12.22
N PRO A 112 -44.20 2.64 -12.55
CA PRO A 112 -45.48 2.18 -13.06
C PRO A 112 -45.31 1.44 -14.39
N CYS A 113 -46.19 0.47 -14.64
CA CYS A 113 -46.13 -0.44 -15.79
C CYS A 113 -47.54 -0.73 -16.27
N ASP A 114 -48.04 0.11 -17.17
CA ASP A 114 -49.48 0.22 -17.46
C ASP A 114 -49.88 -0.44 -18.80
N PHE A 115 -49.11 -1.46 -19.22
CA PHE A 115 -49.24 -2.17 -20.51
C PHE A 115 -49.21 -3.71 -20.39
#